data_AF-A0A7Z7PN86-F1
#
_entry.id   AF-A0A7Z7PN86-F1
#
_cell.length_a   1.000
_cell.length_b   1.000
_cell.length_c   1.000
_cell.angle_alpha   90.00
_cell.angle_beta   90.00
_cell.angle_gamma   90.00
#
_symmetry.space_group_name_H-M   'P 1'
#
loop_
_entity.id
_entity.type
_entity.pdbx_description
1 polymer ?
#
loop_
_entity_poly.entity_id
_entity_poly.type
_entity_poly.pdbx_seq_one_letter_code
_entity_poly.pdbx_strand_id
1 'polypeptide(L)'
;MASLAATNSSKWMKRYYDNKKSEGKSSANALRALANTILKIAFAMLRDLTPYSEEKFLKRNPPSDYTPSRKERKQKPKRSLKVSSVATCRSTA
;
A
#
# COMPACT_ATOMS: atom_id res chain seq x y z
N MET A 1 -14.56 1.14 -0.62
CA MET A 1 -15.50 1.37 -1.73
C MET A 1 -15.03 2.44 -2.72
N ALA A 2 -14.47 3.57 -2.29
CA ALA A 2 -14.08 4.68 -3.18
C ALA A 2 -13.11 4.31 -4.32
N SER A 3 -12.10 3.48 -4.07
CA SER A 3 -11.13 3.08 -5.11
C SER A 3 -11.71 2.17 -6.21
N LEU A 4 -12.72 1.35 -5.88
CA LEU A 4 -13.41 0.51 -6.85
C LEU A 4 -14.43 1.32 -7.67
N ALA A 5 -15.08 2.32 -7.06
CA ALA A 5 -15.90 3.27 -7.81
C ALA A 5 -15.05 4.09 -8.79
N ALA A 6 -13.81 4.42 -8.41
CA ALA A 6 -12.89 5.19 -9.23
C ALA A 6 -12.44 4.45 -10.50
N THR A 7 -12.38 3.11 -10.49
CA THR A 7 -12.12 2.33 -11.70
C THR A 7 -13.28 2.36 -12.70
N ASN A 8 -14.49 2.74 -12.27
CA ASN A 8 -15.64 2.88 -13.16
C ASN A 8 -15.74 4.29 -13.76
N SER A 9 -15.21 5.31 -13.08
CA SER A 9 -15.31 6.70 -13.52
C SER A 9 -14.13 7.16 -14.38
N SER A 10 -12.94 6.61 -14.19
CA SER A 10 -11.73 7.06 -14.88
C SER A 10 -11.00 5.93 -15.62
N LYS A 11 -10.74 6.14 -16.92
CA LYS A 11 -10.12 5.14 -17.80
C LYS A 11 -8.69 4.80 -17.37
N TRP A 12 -7.92 5.78 -16.90
CA TRP A 12 -6.53 5.53 -16.50
C TRP A 12 -6.47 4.76 -15.17
N MET A 13 -7.38 5.02 -14.23
CA MET A 13 -7.45 4.30 -12.95
C MET A 13 -7.81 2.83 -13.16
N LYS A 14 -8.75 2.57 -14.08
CA LYS A 14 -9.09 1.21 -14.50
C LYS A 14 -7.88 0.48 -15.08
N ARG A 15 -7.22 1.09 -16.07
CA ARG A 15 -6.01 0.52 -16.68
C ARG A 15 -4.91 0.28 -15.64
N TYR A 16 -4.72 1.19 -14.70
CA TYR A 16 -3.73 1.00 -13.63
C TYR A 16 -4.07 -0.21 -12.74
N TYR A 17 -5.33 -0.37 -12.34
CA TYR A 17 -5.78 -1.53 -11.57
C TYR A 17 -5.63 -2.84 -12.35
N ASP A 18 -6.04 -2.85 -13.62
CA ASP A 18 -5.96 -4.02 -14.50
C ASP A 18 -4.50 -4.42 -14.75
N ASN A 19 -3.60 -3.45 -14.97
CA ASN A 19 -2.16 -3.71 -15.08
C ASN A 19 -1.59 -4.31 -13.79
N LYS A 20 -2.00 -3.81 -12.61
CA LYS A 20 -1.56 -4.39 -11.35
C LYS A 20 -2.10 -5.81 -11.14
N LYS A 21 -3.28 -6.12 -11.67
CA LYS A 21 -3.79 -7.50 -11.70
C LYS A 21 -3.04 -8.39 -12.69
N SER A 22 -2.70 -7.91 -13.88
CA SER A 22 -1.95 -8.69 -14.88
C SER A 22 -0.53 -8.99 -14.44
N GLU A 23 0.08 -8.14 -13.59
CA GLU A 23 1.33 -8.42 -12.88
C GLU A 23 1.24 -9.56 -11.83
N GLY A 24 0.10 -10.25 -11.71
CA GLY A 24 -0.11 -11.36 -10.77
C GLY A 24 -0.37 -10.93 -9.33
N LYS A 25 -0.62 -9.64 -9.07
CA LYS A 25 -0.91 -9.17 -7.71
C LYS A 25 -2.36 -9.48 -7.34
N SER A 26 -2.57 -9.83 -6.07
CA SER A 26 -3.91 -10.02 -5.54
C SER A 26 -4.76 -8.74 -5.68
N SER A 27 -6.07 -8.91 -5.88
CA SER A 27 -7.02 -7.79 -6.02
C SER A 27 -6.88 -6.75 -4.90
N ALA A 28 -6.65 -7.20 -3.66
CA ALA A 28 -6.45 -6.32 -2.52
C ALA A 28 -5.17 -5.46 -2.65
N ASN A 29 -4.08 -6.03 -3.17
CA ASN A 29 -2.83 -5.32 -3.38
C ASN A 29 -2.92 -4.32 -4.54
N ALA A 30 -3.59 -4.70 -5.62
CA ALA A 30 -3.89 -3.78 -6.73
C ALA A 30 -4.73 -2.60 -6.25
N LEU A 31 -5.76 -2.86 -5.43
CA LEU A 31 -6.63 -1.82 -4.88
C LEU A 31 -5.88 -0.89 -3.91
N ARG A 32 -4.99 -1.44 -3.05
CA ARG A 32 -4.14 -0.63 -2.16
C ARG A 32 -3.18 0.25 -2.95
N ALA A 33 -2.57 -0.28 -4.00
CA ALA A 33 -1.68 0.50 -4.86
C ALA A 33 -2.44 1.67 -5.51
N LEU A 34 -3.65 1.42 -6.02
CA LEU A 34 -4.51 2.46 -6.59
C LEU A 34 -4.90 3.51 -5.53
N ALA A 35 -5.33 3.08 -4.34
CA ALA A 35 -5.72 3.97 -3.25
C ALA A 35 -4.57 4.89 -2.82
N ASN A 36 -3.34 4.37 -2.72
CA ASN A 36 -2.17 5.17 -2.40
C ASN A 36 -1.90 6.25 -3.47
N THR A 37 -2.08 5.92 -4.75
CA THR A 37 -1.96 6.90 -5.84
C THR A 37 -3.02 7.98 -5.74
N ILE A 38 -4.28 7.63 -5.48
CA ILE A 38 -5.38 8.59 -5.29
C ILE A 38 -5.10 9.52 -4.10
N LEU A 39 -4.54 9.00 -3.01
CA LEU A 39 -4.13 9.80 -1.85
C LEU A 39 -3.07 10.84 -2.20
N LYS A 40 -2.06 10.47 -3.01
CA LYS A 40 -1.03 11.42 -3.47
C LYS A 40 -1.63 12.51 -4.36
N ILE A 41 -2.60 12.13 -5.20
CA ILE A 41 -3.34 13.06 -6.06
C ILE A 41 -4.16 14.04 -5.22
N ALA A 42 -4.92 13.56 -4.25
CA ALA A 42 -5.71 14.39 -3.34
C ALA A 42 -4.82 15.32 -2.50
N PHE A 43 -3.67 14.83 -2.04
CA PHE A 43 -2.71 15.68 -1.32
C PHE A 43 -2.13 16.78 -2.22
N ALA A 44 -1.84 16.48 -3.49
CA ALA A 44 -1.39 17.49 -4.44
C ALA A 44 -2.49 18.53 -4.73
N MET A 45 -3.75 18.11 -4.90
CA MET A 45 -4.88 19.05 -5.03
C MET A 45 -4.99 19.96 -3.83
N LEU A 46 -4.91 19.39 -2.62
CA LEU A 46 -5.05 20.14 -1.39
C LEU A 46 -3.92 21.15 -1.23
N ARG A 47 -2.68 20.74 -1.52
CA ARG A 47 -1.50 21.60 -1.46
C ARG A 47 -1.57 22.76 -2.44
N ASP A 48 -1.98 22.47 -3.68
CA ASP A 48 -1.98 23.45 -4.77
C ASP A 48 -3.31 24.22 -4.85
N LEU A 49 -4.31 23.87 -4.01
CA LEU A 49 -5.69 24.35 -4.05
C LEU A 49 -6.32 24.30 -5.46
N THR A 50 -5.88 23.32 -6.26
CA THR A 50 -6.35 23.15 -7.63
C THR A 50 -7.31 21.97 -7.74
N PRO A 51 -8.36 22.08 -8.59
CA PRO A 51 -9.25 20.96 -8.87
C PRO A 51 -8.51 19.83 -9.59
N TYR A 52 -9.09 18.63 -9.52
CA TYR A 52 -8.58 17.48 -10.27
C TYR A 52 -8.62 17.72 -11.76
N SER A 53 -7.50 17.39 -12.43
CA SER A 53 -7.41 17.33 -13.88
C SER A 53 -6.59 16.11 -14.26
N GLU A 54 -7.20 15.18 -15.00
CA GLU A 54 -6.53 13.95 -15.45
C GLU A 54 -5.34 14.27 -16.35
N GLU A 55 -5.46 15.28 -17.21
CA GLU A 55 -4.39 15.69 -18.12
C GLU A 55 -3.15 16.18 -17.39
N LYS A 56 -3.33 17.01 -16.35
CA LYS A 56 -2.23 17.51 -15.52
C LYS A 56 -1.56 16.36 -14.78
N PHE A 57 -2.34 15.38 -14.31
CA PHE A 57 -1.81 14.23 -13.60
C PHE A 57 -1.02 13.29 -14.51
N LEU A 58 -1.58 12.91 -15.67
CA LEU A 58 -0.94 12.00 -16.63
C LEU A 58 0.33 12.60 -17.24
N LYS A 59 0.39 13.94 -17.42
CA LYS A 59 1.60 14.65 -17.86
C LYS A 59 2.71 14.62 -16.80
N ARG A 60 2.34 14.76 -15.52
CA ARG A 60 3.29 14.89 -14.40
C ARG A 60 3.77 13.55 -13.84
N ASN A 61 2.90 12.55 -13.83
CA ASN A 61 3.23 11.18 -13.51
C ASN A 61 2.77 10.32 -14.69
N PRO A 62 3.66 9.97 -15.65
CA PRO A 62 3.40 8.79 -16.46
C PRO A 62 3.10 7.63 -15.50
N PRO A 63 2.25 6.65 -15.87
CA PRO A 63 1.99 5.50 -15.03
C PRO A 63 3.30 4.75 -14.85
N SER A 64 4.09 5.18 -13.85
CA SER A 64 5.38 4.63 -13.55
C SER A 64 5.12 3.24 -13.07
N ASP A 65 5.88 2.28 -13.58
CA ASP A 65 5.93 0.93 -13.06
C ASP A 65 6.18 1.00 -11.55
N TYR A 66 5.09 0.97 -10.77
CA TYR A 66 5.15 0.96 -9.33
C TYR A 66 5.69 -0.41 -8.93
N THR A 67 7.01 -0.51 -8.97
CA THR A 67 7.78 -1.41 -8.14
C THR A 67 7.71 -0.78 -6.75
N PRO A 68 7.11 -1.45 -5.76
CA PRO A 68 7.27 -0.98 -4.40
C PRO A 68 8.78 -0.99 -4.15
N SER A 69 9.37 0.16 -3.85
CA SER A 69 10.69 0.18 -3.24
C SER A 69 10.59 -0.77 -2.06
N ARG A 70 11.22 -1.93 -2.21
CA ARG A 70 11.40 -2.91 -1.15
C ARG A 70 12.27 -2.20 -0.13
N LYS A 71 11.68 -1.39 0.74
CA LYS A 71 12.29 -1.12 2.02
C LYS A 71 12.45 -2.50 2.61
N GLU A 72 13.67 -3.01 2.61
CA GLU A 72 14.00 -4.22 3.35
C GLU A 72 13.31 -4.07 4.71
N ARG A 73 12.34 -4.94 4.96
CA ARG A 73 11.85 -5.11 6.31
C ARG A 73 13.08 -5.60 7.07
N LYS A 74 13.83 -4.69 7.69
CA LYS A 74 14.75 -5.04 8.78
C LYS A 74 13.93 -5.96 9.67
N GLN A 75 14.33 -7.23 9.74
CA GLN A 75 13.68 -8.21 10.59
C GLN A 75 13.53 -7.55 11.96
N LYS A 76 12.28 -7.42 12.44
CA LYS A 76 12.09 -7.04 13.84
C LYS A 76 12.90 -8.05 14.66
N PRO A 77 13.82 -7.62 15.54
CA PRO A 77 14.54 -8.56 16.38
C PRO A 77 13.50 -9.37 17.14
N LYS A 78 13.60 -10.70 17.06
CA LYS A 78 12.85 -11.60 17.94
C LYS A 78 13.20 -11.19 19.36
N ARG A 79 12.30 -10.48 20.04
CA ARG A 79 12.36 -10.38 21.50
C ARG A 79 11.97 -11.75 22.02
N SER A 80 12.96 -12.63 22.16
CA SER A 80 12.86 -13.77 23.06
C SER A 80 12.74 -13.21 24.46
N LEU A 81 11.52 -13.21 24.99
CA LEU A 81 11.34 -13.10 26.44
C LEU A 81 12.06 -14.31 27.04
N LYS A 82 13.21 -14.07 27.65
CA LYS A 82 13.89 -15.05 28.51
C LYS A 82 12.98 -15.22 29.72
N VAL A 83 12.07 -16.20 29.66
CA VAL A 83 11.39 -16.67 30.85
C VAL A 83 12.48 -17.29 31.72
N SER A 84 12.81 -16.64 32.83
CA SER A 84 13.74 -17.19 33.81
C SER A 84 13.09 -18.43 34.43
N SER A 85 13.61 -19.61 34.08
CA SER A 85 13.23 -20.87 34.68
C SER A 85 13.79 -20.96 36.10
N VAL A 86 13.12 -20.36 37.08
CA VAL A 86 13.40 -20.63 38.49
C VAL A 86 12.07 -20.72 39.26
N ALA A 87 11.58 -21.94 39.40
CA ALA A 87 10.79 -22.36 40.53
C ALA A 87 10.95 -23.88 40.67
N THR A 88 11.98 -24.29 41.39
CA THR A 88 12.16 -25.68 41.83
C THR A 88 11.10 -25.99 42.88
N CYS A 89 10.06 -26.74 42.52
CA CYS A 89 9.15 -27.33 43.50
C CYS A 89 9.87 -28.52 44.16
N ARG A 90 10.28 -28.34 45.42
CA ARG A 90 10.79 -29.45 46.25
C ARG A 90 9.63 -30.38 46.57
N SER A 91 9.82 -31.66 46.25
CA SER A 91 8.98 -32.77 46.69
C SER A 91 9.17 -32.98 48.19
N THR A 92 8.10 -32.99 48.95
CA THR A 92 8.06 -33.57 50.30
C THR A 92 7.29 -34.89 50.20
N ALA A 93 7.94 -35.94 50.70
CA ALA A 93 7.45 -37.31 50.79
C ALA A 93 6.21 -37.43 51.68
#